data_AF-J2SXY5-F1
#
_entry.id   AF-J2SXY5-F1
#
_cell.length_a   1.000
_cell.length_b   1.000
_cell.length_c   1.000
_cell.angle_alpha   90.00
_cell.angle_beta   90.00
_cell.angle_gamma   90.00
#
_symmetry.space_group_name_H-M   'P 1'
#
loop_
_entity.id
_entity.type
_entity.pdbx_description
1 polymer ?
#
loop_
_entity_poly.entity_id
_entity_poly.type
_entity_poly.pdbx_seq_one_letter_code
_entity_poly.pdbx_strand_id
1 'polypeptide(L)'
;MNNKALFSAVLLTVSVMAFAQEKSGNYYDSRSKETLLQKISHYTRKIDSIVTSERTKMNDELDVVDRNFKDGKMSAADKQKLNNEIALKYESIINEKVDGEKESFEEITKERVRKSVLGKSVDEKKNDMKNLLNNAGILIGGGFLNLTSSSAPFNFFNESDEIRFGKSGSLSYQFRFEMQVGKYSSPTFLNFGIGVRADVYYLEKSKVFTQADGKLFQTEFTPGGIKYSQLKAEYIEVPLEMQFVLNPKYVDYGGEKFIDDSKAQLRIGVGIYGGVKIGSRIKYRYEDEVSNRNIFKQRVENGMNNFLFGTKLSIGYAGISLYVKKDLTSVFNDDAIMNNKNSLQIGIEIFNLTF
;
A
#
# COMPACT_ATOMS: atom_id res chain seq x y z
N MET A 1 -33.29 0.32 46.62
CA MET A 1 -32.70 -0.27 45.41
C MET A 1 -33.12 0.55 44.21
N ASN A 2 -32.24 1.42 43.72
CA ASN A 2 -32.52 2.35 42.62
C ASN A 2 -31.88 1.83 41.31
N ASN A 3 -32.73 1.52 40.34
CA ASN A 3 -32.38 1.18 38.96
C ASN A 3 -31.84 2.39 38.19
N LYS A 4 -30.58 2.77 38.43
CA LYS A 4 -29.85 3.74 37.58
C LYS A 4 -28.52 3.22 37.03
N ALA A 5 -28.06 2.04 37.44
CA ALA A 5 -26.76 1.49 37.03
C ALA A 5 -26.79 0.60 35.77
N LEU A 6 -27.97 0.23 35.25
CA LEU A 6 -28.08 -0.75 34.14
C LEU A 6 -28.27 -0.15 32.74
N PHE A 7 -28.45 1.18 32.62
CA PHE A 7 -28.72 1.83 31.33
C PHE A 7 -27.46 2.37 30.61
N SER A 8 -26.27 2.40 31.22
CA SER A 8 -25.06 2.90 30.55
C SER A 8 -24.20 1.82 29.88
N ALA A 9 -24.33 0.55 30.28
CA ALA A 9 -23.49 -0.53 29.76
C ALA A 9 -23.96 -1.12 28.41
N VAL A 10 -25.24 -0.98 28.06
CA VAL A 10 -25.82 -1.55 26.81
C VAL A 10 -25.70 -0.59 25.61
N LEU A 11 -25.47 0.71 25.83
CA LEU A 11 -25.30 1.69 24.75
C LEU A 11 -23.86 1.79 24.20
N LEU A 12 -22.87 1.24 24.92
CA LEU A 12 -21.46 1.26 24.52
C LEU A 12 -21.10 0.15 23.52
N THR A 13 -21.83 -0.97 23.49
CA THR A 13 -21.56 -2.08 22.56
C THR A 13 -22.24 -1.91 21.20
N VAL A 14 -23.40 -1.27 21.14
CA VAL A 14 -24.15 -1.06 19.89
C VAL A 14 -23.56 0.07 19.03
N SER A 15 -22.93 1.07 19.64
CA SER A 15 -22.32 2.19 18.91
C SER A 15 -20.96 1.86 18.26
N VAL A 16 -20.25 0.84 18.76
CA VAL A 16 -18.94 0.43 18.18
C VAL A 16 -19.12 -0.46 16.95
N MET A 17 -20.17 -1.29 16.88
CA MET A 17 -20.43 -2.12 15.70
C MET A 17 -21.03 -1.35 14.52
N ALA A 18 -21.86 -0.34 14.76
CA ALA A 18 -22.46 0.46 13.69
C ALA A 18 -21.45 1.40 12.97
N PHE A 19 -20.37 1.80 13.64
CA PHE A 19 -19.33 2.68 13.06
C PHE A 19 -18.18 1.94 12.38
N ALA A 20 -18.05 0.62 12.56
CA ALA A 20 -17.00 -0.18 11.91
C ALA A 20 -17.30 -0.49 10.44
N GLN A 21 -18.55 -0.37 9.99
CA GLN A 21 -18.96 -0.70 8.61
C GLN A 21 -18.74 0.44 7.58
N GLU A 22 -18.41 1.67 7.99
CA GLU A 22 -18.43 2.83 7.07
C GLU A 22 -17.04 3.29 6.56
N LYS A 23 -15.92 2.64 6.94
CA LYS A 23 -14.59 3.07 6.49
C LYS A 23 -13.63 1.91 6.18
N SER A 24 -13.87 1.23 5.07
CA SER A 24 -12.81 0.51 4.34
C SER A 24 -12.34 1.36 3.17
N GLY A 25 -11.40 2.28 3.41
CA GLY A 25 -10.81 3.12 2.36
C GLY A 25 -9.79 4.10 2.90
N ASN A 26 -8.53 3.87 2.54
CA ASN A 26 -7.33 4.70 2.77
C ASN A 26 -6.79 4.78 4.21
N TYR A 27 -5.77 3.95 4.46
CA TYR A 27 -4.88 4.02 5.62
C TYR A 27 -3.44 4.12 5.13
N TYR A 28 -2.83 5.29 5.27
CA TYR A 28 -1.41 5.52 5.60
C TYR A 28 -1.27 7.02 5.90
N ASP A 29 -1.52 7.42 7.14
CA ASP A 29 -1.17 8.76 7.64
C ASP A 29 0.15 8.64 8.43
N SER A 30 1.15 9.37 7.97
CA SER A 30 2.45 9.52 8.61
C SER A 30 2.71 10.99 8.96
N ARG A 31 1.81 11.63 9.74
CA ARG A 31 2.17 12.69 10.69
C ARG A 31 1.02 12.99 11.68
N SER A 32 1.05 12.26 12.80
CA SER A 32 0.48 12.54 14.13
C SER A 32 -0.66 13.59 14.22
N LYS A 33 -1.89 13.19 13.87
CA LYS A 33 -3.10 13.77 14.48
C LYS A 33 -4.06 12.63 14.83
N GLU A 34 -4.30 12.39 16.11
CA GLU A 34 -5.16 11.30 16.55
C GLU A 34 -6.58 11.46 15.99
N THR A 35 -7.07 10.41 15.33
CA THR A 35 -8.47 10.31 14.90
C THR A 35 -9.40 10.31 16.11
N LEU A 36 -10.66 10.71 15.94
CA LEU A 36 -11.67 10.65 16.99
C LEU A 36 -11.77 9.26 17.65
N LEU A 37 -11.68 8.20 16.85
CA LEU A 37 -11.68 6.82 17.34
C LEU A 37 -10.44 6.50 18.18
N GLN A 38 -9.27 7.00 17.78
CA GLN A 38 -8.05 6.87 18.57
C GLN A 38 -8.17 7.63 19.90
N LYS A 39 -8.71 8.86 19.90
CA LYS A 39 -8.95 9.64 21.13
C LYS A 39 -9.89 8.92 22.09
N ILE A 40 -11.01 8.37 21.58
CA ILE A 40 -11.96 7.58 22.39
C ILE A 40 -11.27 6.33 22.94
N SER A 41 -10.53 5.59 22.10
CA SER A 41 -9.80 4.40 22.52
C SER A 41 -8.73 4.71 23.58
N HIS A 42 -8.02 5.83 23.43
CA HIS A 42 -7.03 6.30 24.39
C HIS A 42 -7.68 6.62 25.74
N TYR A 43 -8.80 7.36 25.73
CA TYR A 43 -9.59 7.62 26.93
C TYR A 43 -10.02 6.32 27.62
N THR A 44 -10.61 5.37 26.89
CA THR A 44 -11.03 4.07 27.47
C THR A 44 -9.86 3.32 28.10
N ARG A 45 -8.71 3.23 27.41
CA ARG A 45 -7.51 2.56 27.96
C ARG A 45 -7.01 3.24 29.23
N LYS A 46 -7.09 4.57 29.29
CA LYS A 46 -6.71 5.34 30.49
C LYS A 46 -7.61 5.01 31.67
N ILE A 47 -8.92 4.92 31.45
CA ILE A 47 -9.89 4.48 32.48
C ILE A 47 -9.59 3.05 32.92
N ASP A 48 -9.39 2.11 31.99
CA ASP A 48 -9.08 0.71 32.32
C ASP A 48 -7.79 0.59 33.13
N SER A 49 -6.78 1.41 32.79
CA SER A 49 -5.51 1.47 33.52
C SER A 49 -5.70 1.98 34.95
N ILE A 50 -6.53 3.02 35.16
CA ILE A 50 -6.86 3.54 36.49
C ILE A 50 -7.54 2.44 37.32
N VAL A 51 -8.59 1.81 36.76
CA VAL A 51 -9.35 0.76 37.45
C VAL A 51 -8.45 -0.42 37.82
N THR A 52 -7.63 -0.88 36.87
CA THR A 52 -6.73 -2.01 37.10
C THR A 52 -5.68 -1.68 38.16
N SER A 53 -5.05 -0.51 38.08
CA SER A 53 -4.03 -0.08 39.05
C SER A 53 -4.58 0.03 40.47
N GLU A 54 -5.78 0.59 40.65
CA GLU A 54 -6.36 0.74 41.98
C GLU A 54 -6.93 -0.58 42.51
N ARG A 55 -7.46 -1.45 41.64
CA ARG A 55 -7.88 -2.80 42.02
C ARG A 55 -6.72 -3.66 42.51
N THR A 56 -5.53 -3.54 41.91
CA THR A 56 -4.34 -4.24 42.40
C THR A 56 -4.00 -3.83 43.84
N LYS A 57 -3.97 -2.53 44.14
CA LYS A 57 -3.70 -2.02 45.50
C LYS A 57 -4.77 -2.45 46.50
N MET A 58 -6.03 -2.45 46.08
CA MET A 58 -7.14 -2.96 46.88
C MET A 58 -6.93 -4.44 47.24
N ASN A 59 -6.56 -5.26 46.25
CA ASN A 59 -6.29 -6.68 46.49
C ASN A 59 -5.10 -6.88 47.43
N ASP A 60 -4.04 -6.06 47.32
CA ASP A 60 -2.90 -6.11 48.24
C ASP A 60 -3.32 -5.81 49.70
N GLU A 61 -4.19 -4.82 49.93
CA GLU A 61 -4.75 -4.53 51.27
C GLU A 61 -5.64 -5.68 51.76
N LEU A 62 -6.51 -6.24 50.91
CA LEU A 62 -7.37 -7.38 51.24
C LEU A 62 -6.56 -8.64 51.58
N ASP A 63 -5.45 -8.89 50.89
CA ASP A 63 -4.54 -10.00 51.16
C ASP A 63 -3.91 -9.89 52.56
N VAL A 64 -3.61 -8.67 53.02
CA VAL A 64 -3.11 -8.44 54.39
C VAL A 64 -4.20 -8.74 55.42
N VAL A 65 -5.45 -8.33 55.17
CA VAL A 65 -6.59 -8.66 56.04
C VAL A 65 -6.78 -10.18 56.11
N ASP A 66 -6.71 -10.87 54.98
CA ASP A 66 -6.81 -12.32 54.90
C ASP A 66 -5.71 -13.04 55.68
N ARG A 67 -4.46 -12.55 55.61
CA ARG A 67 -3.34 -13.08 56.41
C ARG A 67 -3.58 -12.88 57.90
N ASN A 68 -3.97 -11.68 58.33
CA ASN A 68 -4.21 -11.40 59.74
C ASN A 68 -5.35 -12.24 60.33
N PHE A 69 -6.39 -12.54 59.53
CA PHE A 69 -7.46 -13.46 59.91
C PHE A 69 -6.94 -14.91 60.06
N LYS A 70 -6.15 -15.39 59.10
CA LYS A 70 -5.52 -16.73 59.16
C LYS A 70 -4.59 -16.88 60.36
N ASP A 71 -3.88 -15.82 60.73
CA ASP A 71 -3.00 -15.76 61.91
C ASP A 71 -3.75 -15.68 63.25
N GLY A 72 -5.09 -15.65 63.24
CA GLY A 72 -5.91 -15.53 64.45
C GLY A 72 -5.89 -14.16 65.11
N LYS A 73 -5.37 -13.12 64.43
CA LYS A 73 -5.22 -11.75 64.96
C LYS A 73 -6.51 -10.90 64.86
N MET A 74 -7.58 -11.43 64.28
CA MET A 74 -8.87 -10.73 64.11
C MET A 74 -10.06 -11.71 64.03
N SER A 75 -11.27 -11.23 64.36
CA SER A 75 -12.50 -12.02 64.26
C SER A 75 -13.08 -12.03 62.83
N ALA A 76 -14.01 -12.95 62.56
CA ALA A 76 -14.69 -13.01 61.26
C ALA A 76 -15.57 -11.77 61.00
N ALA A 77 -16.17 -11.19 62.04
CA ALA A 77 -16.97 -9.97 61.95
C ALA A 77 -16.08 -8.75 61.62
N ASP A 78 -14.91 -8.65 62.26
CA ASP A 78 -13.96 -7.57 62.00
C ASP A 78 -13.38 -7.65 60.59
N LYS A 79 -13.07 -8.87 60.12
CA LYS A 79 -12.65 -9.12 58.73
C LYS A 79 -13.69 -8.61 57.73
N GLN A 80 -14.95 -8.98 57.92
CA GLN A 80 -16.02 -8.58 57.00
C GLN A 80 -16.20 -7.06 56.99
N LYS A 81 -16.16 -6.43 58.16
CA LYS A 81 -16.23 -4.97 58.28
C LYS A 81 -15.08 -4.30 57.54
N LEU A 82 -13.84 -4.74 57.77
CA LEU A 82 -12.65 -4.15 57.17
C LEU A 82 -12.59 -4.36 55.64
N ASN A 83 -12.99 -5.53 55.14
CA ASN A 83 -13.09 -5.78 53.70
C ASN A 83 -14.08 -4.83 53.03
N ASN A 84 -15.22 -4.56 53.66
CA ASN A 84 -16.21 -3.60 53.15
C ASN A 84 -15.66 -2.16 53.18
N GLU A 85 -14.97 -1.77 54.26
CA GLU A 85 -14.33 -0.44 54.35
C GLU A 85 -13.27 -0.24 53.27
N ILE A 86 -12.43 -1.25 53.02
CA ILE A 86 -11.42 -1.24 51.94
C ILE A 86 -12.10 -1.12 50.58
N ALA A 87 -13.14 -1.92 50.31
CA ALA A 87 -13.87 -1.85 49.04
C ALA A 87 -14.47 -0.47 48.79
N LEU A 88 -15.13 0.13 49.80
CA LEU A 88 -15.71 1.48 49.69
C LEU A 88 -14.64 2.56 49.51
N LYS A 89 -13.51 2.46 50.20
CA LYS A 89 -12.36 3.35 50.03
C LYS A 89 -11.87 3.32 48.57
N TYR A 90 -11.63 2.14 48.01
CA TYR A 90 -11.13 2.02 46.64
C TYR A 90 -12.18 2.33 45.57
N GLU A 91 -13.47 2.07 45.83
CA GLU A 91 -14.57 2.55 44.99
C GLU A 91 -14.54 4.09 44.91
N SER A 92 -14.43 4.77 46.06
CA SER A 92 -14.34 6.23 46.11
C SER A 92 -13.12 6.76 45.36
N ILE A 93 -11.94 6.15 45.56
CA ILE A 93 -10.70 6.55 44.88
C ILE A 93 -10.80 6.37 43.36
N ILE A 94 -11.35 5.25 42.90
CA ILE A 94 -11.54 4.99 41.47
C ILE A 94 -12.50 6.02 40.88
N ASN A 95 -13.64 6.26 41.53
CA ASN A 95 -14.62 7.23 41.08
C ASN A 95 -14.04 8.65 40.99
N GLU A 96 -13.26 9.08 41.99
CA GLU A 96 -12.61 10.39 41.98
C GLU A 96 -11.61 10.52 40.82
N LYS A 97 -10.79 9.48 40.57
CA LYS A 97 -9.82 9.49 39.46
C LYS A 97 -10.48 9.44 38.09
N VAL A 98 -11.54 8.64 37.94
CA VAL A 98 -12.33 8.60 36.71
C VAL A 98 -13.04 9.94 36.48
N ASP A 99 -13.54 10.56 37.54
CA ASP A 99 -14.16 11.88 37.48
C ASP A 99 -13.17 12.96 37.04
N GLY A 100 -11.91 12.87 37.46
CA GLY A 100 -10.83 13.74 36.98
C GLY A 100 -10.57 13.64 35.47
N GLU A 101 -11.00 12.57 34.81
CA GLU A 101 -10.85 12.38 33.35
C GLU A 101 -12.07 12.83 32.54
N LYS A 102 -13.18 13.23 33.21
CA LYS A 102 -14.42 13.64 32.54
C LYS A 102 -14.23 14.77 31.55
N GLU A 103 -13.37 15.74 31.86
CA GLU A 103 -13.10 16.87 30.97
C GLU A 103 -12.57 16.44 29.60
N SER A 104 -11.70 15.42 29.57
CA SER A 104 -11.16 14.87 28.32
C SER A 104 -12.25 14.22 27.46
N PHE A 105 -13.16 13.46 28.08
CA PHE A 105 -14.30 12.88 27.36
C PHE A 105 -15.29 13.95 26.88
N GLU A 106 -15.54 14.97 27.69
CA GLU A 106 -16.36 16.11 27.29
C GLU A 106 -15.77 16.85 26.10
N GLU A 107 -14.45 17.07 26.07
CA GLU A 107 -13.76 17.69 24.95
C GLU A 107 -13.94 16.88 23.66
N ILE A 108 -13.71 15.56 23.72
CA ILE A 108 -13.91 14.62 22.61
C ILE A 108 -15.35 14.70 22.09
N THR A 109 -16.33 14.77 23.00
CA THR A 109 -17.76 14.82 22.65
C THR A 109 -18.15 16.16 22.05
N LYS A 110 -17.69 17.28 22.64
CA LYS A 110 -17.91 18.64 22.13
C LYS A 110 -17.30 18.81 20.74
N GLU A 111 -16.10 18.25 20.49
CA GLU A 111 -15.47 18.25 19.17
C GLU A 111 -16.34 17.51 18.14
N ARG A 112 -16.89 16.33 18.50
CA ARG A 112 -17.78 15.57 17.62
C ARG A 112 -19.06 16.34 17.30
N VAL A 113 -19.73 16.91 18.30
CA VAL A 113 -20.96 17.69 18.12
C VAL A 113 -20.68 18.90 17.22
N ARG A 114 -19.60 19.63 17.49
CA ARG A 114 -19.17 20.76 16.66
C ARG A 114 -18.98 20.34 15.20
N LYS A 115 -18.32 19.21 14.94
CA LYS A 115 -18.11 18.68 13.57
C LYS A 115 -19.42 18.26 12.90
N SER A 116 -20.36 17.67 13.64
CA SER A 116 -21.66 17.28 13.08
C SER A 116 -22.55 18.49 12.73
N VAL A 117 -22.46 19.58 13.49
CA VAL A 117 -23.31 20.76 13.30
C VAL A 117 -22.68 21.78 12.34
N LEU A 118 -21.39 22.08 12.51
CA LEU A 118 -20.69 23.15 11.78
C LEU A 118 -19.83 22.64 10.62
N GLY A 119 -19.65 21.32 10.50
CA GLY A 119 -18.73 20.73 9.54
C GLY A 119 -17.26 21.01 9.86
N LYS A 120 -16.38 20.76 8.88
CA LYS A 120 -14.94 21.02 9.00
C LYS A 120 -14.65 22.52 9.01
N SER A 121 -13.72 22.95 9.87
CA SER A 121 -13.18 24.32 9.87
C SER A 121 -12.40 24.64 8.58
N VAL A 122 -12.16 25.93 8.31
CA VAL A 122 -11.36 26.37 7.14
C VAL A 122 -9.96 25.76 7.20
N ASP A 123 -9.32 25.75 8.36
CA ASP A 123 -7.98 25.18 8.53
C ASP A 123 -7.96 23.66 8.31
N GLU A 124 -8.99 22.95 8.76
CA GLU A 124 -9.13 21.52 8.47
C GLU A 124 -9.30 21.26 6.96
N LYS A 125 -10.14 22.05 6.27
CA LYS A 125 -10.31 21.93 4.81
C LYS A 125 -9.01 22.24 4.06
N LYS A 126 -8.27 23.27 4.48
CA LYS A 126 -6.94 23.58 3.93
C LYS A 126 -5.98 22.41 4.13
N ASN A 127 -5.97 21.81 5.31
CA ASN A 127 -5.09 20.68 5.60
C ASN A 127 -5.46 19.44 4.78
N ASP A 128 -6.75 19.14 4.63
CA ASP A 128 -7.23 18.09 3.74
C ASP A 128 -6.73 18.32 2.30
N MET A 129 -6.84 19.55 1.78
CA MET A 129 -6.34 19.87 0.44
C MET A 129 -4.82 19.68 0.35
N LYS A 130 -4.05 20.16 1.31
CA LYS A 130 -2.58 19.98 1.32
C LYS A 130 -2.16 18.51 1.32
N ASN A 131 -2.92 17.65 2.01
CA ASN A 131 -2.67 16.22 2.05
C ASN A 131 -2.98 15.54 0.69
N LEU A 132 -4.00 16.01 -0.04
CA LEU A 132 -4.27 15.50 -1.38
C LEU A 132 -3.14 15.82 -2.37
N LEU A 133 -2.41 16.91 -2.15
CA LEU A 133 -1.31 17.35 -3.01
C LEU A 133 -0.01 16.58 -2.80
N ASN A 134 0.04 15.73 -1.77
CA ASN A 134 1.19 14.91 -1.41
C ASN A 134 0.70 13.53 -0.98
N ASN A 135 0.75 12.58 -1.91
CA ASN A 135 0.16 11.26 -1.70
C ASN A 135 1.20 10.16 -1.86
N ALA A 136 0.98 9.04 -1.18
CA ALA A 136 1.76 7.82 -1.38
C ALA A 136 0.80 6.66 -1.62
N GLY A 137 1.17 5.75 -2.51
CA GLY A 137 0.27 4.66 -2.89
C GLY A 137 0.94 3.56 -3.68
N ILE A 138 0.13 2.55 -3.98
CA ILE A 138 0.55 1.43 -4.82
C ILE A 138 0.08 1.70 -6.25
N LEU A 139 1.01 1.58 -7.19
CA LEU A 139 0.74 1.56 -8.61
C LEU A 139 0.97 0.16 -9.16
N ILE A 140 -0.03 -0.37 -9.85
CA ILE A 140 0.06 -1.65 -10.55
C ILE A 140 0.00 -1.37 -12.05
N GLY A 141 1.00 -1.83 -12.78
CA GLY A 141 1.09 -1.67 -14.23
C GLY A 141 1.15 -3.02 -14.93
N GLY A 142 0.43 -3.17 -16.03
CA GLY A 142 0.45 -4.37 -16.86
C GLY A 142 0.34 -4.01 -18.33
N GLY A 143 1.10 -4.67 -19.20
CA GLY A 143 1.13 -4.31 -20.61
C GLY A 143 1.72 -5.37 -21.51
N PHE A 144 1.55 -5.15 -22.81
CA PHE A 144 2.24 -5.91 -23.84
C PHE A 144 3.65 -5.35 -24.02
N LEU A 145 4.57 -6.24 -24.35
CA LEU A 145 5.96 -5.93 -24.58
C LEU A 145 6.37 -6.48 -25.94
N ASN A 146 7.14 -5.71 -26.71
CA ASN A 146 7.82 -6.18 -27.90
C ASN A 146 9.30 -5.72 -27.93
N LEU A 147 10.12 -6.38 -28.75
CA LEU A 147 11.51 -6.07 -28.99
C LEU A 147 11.64 -5.31 -30.32
N THR A 148 12.52 -4.32 -30.32
CA THR A 148 12.75 -3.42 -31.44
C THR A 148 14.23 -3.37 -31.79
N SER A 149 14.52 -3.17 -33.07
CA SER A 149 15.87 -2.95 -33.57
C SER A 149 16.31 -1.50 -33.35
N SER A 150 17.61 -1.25 -33.43
CA SER A 150 18.15 0.11 -33.39
C SER A 150 17.73 0.95 -34.60
N SER A 151 17.46 0.33 -35.75
CA SER A 151 17.00 1.01 -36.97
C SER A 151 15.51 1.39 -36.94
N ALA A 152 14.71 0.70 -36.12
CA ALA A 152 13.27 0.94 -35.99
C ALA A 152 12.85 0.94 -34.49
N PRO A 153 13.32 1.90 -33.68
CA PRO A 153 13.24 1.85 -32.22
C PRO A 153 11.81 1.95 -31.65
N PHE A 154 10.85 2.41 -32.46
CA PHE A 154 9.44 2.58 -32.09
C PHE A 154 8.47 1.63 -32.82
N ASN A 155 8.99 0.67 -33.59
CA ASN A 155 8.14 -0.28 -34.32
C ASN A 155 7.61 -1.39 -33.38
N PHE A 156 6.61 -1.05 -32.57
CA PHE A 156 6.01 -1.98 -31.60
C PHE A 156 5.33 -3.19 -32.23
N PHE A 157 4.78 -3.04 -33.44
CA PHE A 157 4.04 -4.09 -34.13
C PHE A 157 4.93 -4.91 -35.08
N ASN A 158 6.24 -4.90 -34.86
CA ASN A 158 7.15 -5.73 -35.62
C ASN A 158 6.86 -7.22 -35.36
N GLU A 159 6.54 -7.96 -36.42
CA GLU A 159 6.45 -9.41 -36.40
C GLU A 159 7.86 -9.99 -36.57
N SER A 160 8.63 -10.01 -35.47
CA SER A 160 9.92 -10.70 -35.45
C SER A 160 9.77 -12.12 -34.92
N ASP A 161 10.48 -13.08 -35.52
CA ASP A 161 10.54 -14.46 -35.03
C ASP A 161 11.22 -14.62 -33.66
N GLU A 162 11.77 -13.53 -33.13
CA GLU A 162 12.54 -13.51 -31.88
C GLU A 162 11.65 -13.52 -30.64
N ILE A 163 10.47 -12.90 -30.69
CA ILE A 163 9.46 -13.04 -29.63
C ILE A 163 8.06 -12.93 -30.22
N ARG A 164 7.11 -13.64 -29.61
CA ARG A 164 5.72 -13.63 -30.06
C ARG A 164 5.01 -12.37 -29.60
N PHE A 165 4.57 -11.59 -30.58
CA PHE A 165 3.71 -10.43 -30.39
C PHE A 165 2.40 -10.79 -29.68
N GLY A 166 1.88 -9.87 -28.85
CA GLY A 166 0.60 -10.04 -28.15
C GLY A 166 0.58 -11.09 -27.02
N LYS A 167 1.71 -11.76 -26.76
CA LYS A 167 1.83 -12.74 -25.66
C LYS A 167 2.98 -12.40 -24.71
N SER A 168 4.04 -11.80 -25.22
CA SER A 168 5.06 -11.16 -24.40
C SER A 168 4.48 -9.94 -23.69
N GLY A 169 4.88 -9.74 -22.43
CA GLY A 169 4.28 -8.72 -21.58
C GLY A 169 5.11 -8.38 -20.37
N SER A 170 4.69 -7.33 -19.69
CA SER A 170 5.31 -6.82 -18.46
C SER A 170 4.25 -6.62 -17.39
N LEU A 171 4.63 -6.90 -16.14
CA LEU A 171 3.85 -6.62 -14.94
C LEU A 171 4.74 -5.88 -13.95
N SER A 172 4.26 -4.77 -13.40
CA SER A 172 4.98 -3.96 -12.43
C SER A 172 4.15 -3.62 -11.21
N TYR A 173 4.79 -3.60 -10.05
CA TYR A 173 4.24 -3.11 -8.79
C TYR A 173 5.18 -2.05 -8.23
N GLN A 174 4.68 -0.85 -7.98
CA GLN A 174 5.49 0.26 -7.49
C GLN A 174 4.85 0.87 -6.24
N PHE A 175 5.68 1.17 -5.25
CA PHE A 175 5.34 2.13 -4.22
C PHE A 175 5.73 3.52 -4.73
N ARG A 176 4.72 4.38 -4.93
CA ARG A 176 4.86 5.69 -5.57
C ARG A 176 4.52 6.79 -4.57
N PHE A 177 5.36 7.82 -4.53
CA PHE A 177 5.11 9.11 -3.92
C PHE A 177 4.78 10.12 -5.03
N GLU A 178 3.72 10.87 -4.82
CA GLU A 178 3.29 11.99 -5.65
C GLU A 178 3.41 13.28 -4.84
N MET A 179 4.02 14.31 -5.42
CA MET A 179 4.25 15.61 -4.79
C MET A 179 3.93 16.72 -5.78
N GLN A 180 3.03 17.64 -5.41
CA GLN A 180 2.79 18.85 -6.20
C GLN A 180 4.04 19.75 -6.23
N VAL A 181 4.34 20.30 -7.41
CA VAL A 181 5.46 21.21 -7.61
C VAL A 181 4.94 22.64 -7.80
N GLY A 182 5.40 23.57 -6.96
CA GLY A 182 5.09 24.99 -7.05
C GLY A 182 4.03 25.45 -6.05
N LYS A 183 3.17 26.40 -6.46
CA LYS A 183 2.08 26.92 -5.62
C LYS A 183 0.96 25.89 -5.50
N TYR A 184 0.09 26.01 -4.49
CA TYR A 184 -1.06 25.12 -4.29
C TYR A 184 -2.05 25.05 -5.48
N SER A 185 -2.04 26.04 -6.36
CA SER A 185 -2.81 26.06 -7.60
C SER A 185 -2.07 25.47 -8.82
N SER A 186 -0.86 24.93 -8.64
CA SER A 186 -0.05 24.38 -9.72
C SER A 186 -0.63 23.07 -10.24
N PRO A 187 -0.79 22.88 -11.56
CA PRO A 187 -1.27 21.62 -12.13
C PRO A 187 -0.14 20.59 -12.33
N THR A 188 1.04 20.79 -11.75
CA THR A 188 2.21 19.95 -11.98
C THR A 188 2.55 19.12 -10.75
N PHE A 189 2.79 17.83 -10.98
CA PHE A 189 3.13 16.85 -9.95
C PHE A 189 4.41 16.12 -10.34
N LEU A 190 5.23 15.82 -9.34
CA LEU A 190 6.39 14.95 -9.45
C LEU A 190 6.05 13.62 -8.79
N ASN A 191 6.22 12.55 -9.54
CA ASN A 191 6.07 11.18 -9.08
C ASN A 191 7.45 10.52 -9.01
N PHE A 192 7.74 9.86 -7.89
CA PHE A 192 8.95 9.07 -7.72
C PHE A 192 8.68 7.88 -6.81
N GLY A 193 9.54 6.88 -6.79
CA GLY A 193 9.31 5.72 -5.95
C GLY A 193 10.26 4.57 -6.17
N ILE A 194 9.82 3.38 -5.80
CA ILE A 194 10.53 2.12 -6.01
C ILE A 194 9.53 1.03 -6.35
N GLY A 195 9.90 0.12 -7.24
CA GLY A 195 9.04 -0.99 -7.60
C GLY A 195 9.78 -2.19 -8.16
N VAL A 196 8.99 -3.23 -8.42
CA VAL A 196 9.43 -4.43 -9.11
C VAL A 196 8.74 -4.53 -10.46
N ARG A 197 9.49 -4.93 -11.48
CA ARG A 197 9.02 -5.17 -12.84
C ARG A 197 9.39 -6.60 -13.25
N ALA A 198 8.43 -7.35 -13.76
CA ALA A 198 8.62 -8.69 -14.28
C ALA A 198 8.21 -8.74 -15.75
N ASP A 199 9.20 -8.95 -16.61
CA ASP A 199 9.02 -9.11 -18.04
C ASP A 199 8.99 -10.58 -18.41
N VAL A 200 8.13 -10.93 -19.34
CA VAL A 200 8.02 -12.26 -19.92
C VAL A 200 8.07 -12.16 -21.43
N TYR A 201 9.10 -12.77 -22.02
CA TYR A 201 9.36 -12.84 -23.45
C TYR A 201 8.98 -14.24 -23.93
N TYR A 202 7.89 -14.39 -24.67
CA TYR A 202 7.45 -15.67 -25.21
C TYR A 202 8.05 -15.91 -26.59
N LEU A 203 8.49 -17.14 -26.88
CA LEU A 203 8.87 -17.57 -28.23
C LEU A 203 7.71 -18.24 -28.95
N GLU A 204 7.91 -18.43 -30.26
CA GLU A 204 7.09 -19.34 -31.06
C GLU A 204 7.16 -20.79 -30.53
N LYS A 205 6.10 -21.56 -30.81
CA LYS A 205 5.91 -22.92 -30.27
C LYS A 205 6.83 -24.00 -30.90
N SER A 206 7.89 -23.60 -31.61
CA SER A 206 8.96 -24.48 -32.08
C SER A 206 10.32 -24.15 -31.48
N LYS A 207 10.47 -22.99 -30.82
CA LYS A 207 11.78 -22.48 -30.35
C LYS A 207 11.89 -22.43 -28.83
N VAL A 208 13.11 -22.65 -28.34
CA VAL A 208 13.50 -22.43 -26.94
C VAL A 208 14.68 -21.48 -26.84
N PHE A 209 14.70 -20.71 -25.75
CA PHE A 209 15.92 -20.05 -25.33
C PHE A 209 16.88 -21.11 -24.77
N THR A 210 18.15 -21.02 -25.17
CA THR A 210 19.22 -21.90 -24.73
C THR A 210 20.45 -21.06 -24.41
N GLN A 211 21.27 -21.55 -23.48
CA GLN A 211 22.57 -20.98 -23.18
C GLN A 211 23.67 -22.05 -23.32
N ALA A 212 24.71 -21.74 -24.08
CA ALA A 212 25.91 -22.57 -24.27
C ALA A 212 27.11 -21.67 -24.59
N ASP A 213 28.31 -22.08 -24.17
CA ASP A 213 29.58 -21.34 -24.42
C ASP A 213 29.53 -19.86 -24.04
N GLY A 214 28.87 -19.57 -22.91
CA GLY A 214 28.70 -18.20 -22.42
C GLY A 214 27.70 -17.36 -23.21
N LYS A 215 27.01 -17.91 -24.21
CA LYS A 215 26.05 -17.18 -25.05
C LYS A 215 24.61 -17.59 -24.82
N LEU A 216 23.69 -16.63 -24.93
CA LEU A 216 22.24 -16.82 -24.95
C LEU A 216 21.73 -16.72 -26.39
N PHE A 217 20.95 -17.70 -26.84
CA PHE A 217 20.40 -17.73 -28.20
C PHE A 217 19.10 -18.54 -28.25
N GLN A 218 18.48 -18.59 -29.42
CA GLN A 218 17.27 -19.37 -29.67
C GLN A 218 17.60 -20.56 -30.57
N THR A 219 16.99 -21.71 -30.30
CA THR A 219 17.12 -22.92 -31.12
C THR A 219 15.78 -23.59 -31.29
N GLU A 220 15.63 -24.35 -32.38
CA GLU A 220 14.49 -25.24 -32.55
C GLU A 220 14.49 -26.34 -31.47
N PHE A 221 13.31 -26.78 -31.08
CA PHE A 221 13.09 -27.81 -30.09
C PHE A 221 12.57 -29.08 -30.74
N THR A 222 13.37 -30.14 -30.67
CA THR A 222 13.14 -31.43 -31.32
C THR A 222 12.35 -32.48 -30.51
N PRO A 223 12.36 -32.51 -29.16
CA PRO A 223 11.74 -33.59 -28.39
C PRO A 223 10.21 -33.74 -28.44
N GLY A 224 9.46 -32.84 -29.09
CA GLY A 224 7.99 -32.90 -29.14
C GLY A 224 7.31 -31.52 -29.09
N GLY A 225 5.98 -31.50 -28.93
CA GLY A 225 5.18 -30.27 -28.96
C GLY A 225 5.43 -29.35 -27.75
N ILE A 226 5.86 -28.11 -27.99
CA ILE A 226 5.98 -27.08 -26.94
C ILE A 226 4.62 -26.44 -26.64
N LYS A 227 4.25 -26.41 -25.35
CA LYS A 227 3.08 -25.63 -24.88
C LYS A 227 3.41 -24.16 -24.74
N TYR A 228 4.54 -23.85 -24.11
CA TYR A 228 5.09 -22.50 -24.05
C TYR A 228 6.60 -22.53 -23.87
N SER A 229 7.24 -21.50 -24.38
CA SER A 229 8.65 -21.21 -24.17
C SER A 229 8.78 -19.73 -23.82
N GLN A 230 9.40 -19.43 -22.68
CA GLN A 230 9.52 -18.06 -22.19
C GLN A 230 10.89 -17.81 -21.54
N LEU A 231 11.40 -16.60 -21.75
CA LEU A 231 12.45 -15.98 -20.96
C LEU A 231 11.78 -14.99 -19.99
N LYS A 232 12.16 -15.04 -18.72
CA LYS A 232 11.67 -14.09 -17.70
C LYS A 232 12.81 -13.25 -17.19
N ALA A 233 12.55 -11.97 -16.99
CA ALA A 233 13.47 -11.04 -16.34
C ALA A 233 12.74 -10.24 -15.27
N GLU A 234 13.35 -10.14 -14.10
CA GLU A 234 12.81 -9.46 -12.93
C GLU A 234 13.78 -8.36 -12.51
N TYR A 235 13.25 -7.14 -12.31
CA TYR A 235 14.02 -5.94 -12.01
C TYR A 235 13.46 -5.25 -10.77
N ILE A 236 14.34 -4.62 -10.00
CA ILE A 236 13.96 -3.51 -9.11
C ILE A 236 14.14 -2.22 -9.91
N GLU A 237 13.10 -1.39 -10.01
CA GLU A 237 13.09 -0.14 -10.76
C GLU A 237 12.78 1.07 -9.86
N VAL A 238 13.41 2.20 -10.16
CA VAL A 238 13.22 3.50 -9.53
C VAL A 238 12.71 4.46 -10.62
N PRO A 239 11.41 4.78 -10.64
CA PRO A 239 10.84 5.74 -11.58
C PRO A 239 10.96 7.19 -11.08
N LEU A 240 11.04 8.12 -12.03
CA LEU A 240 10.88 9.56 -11.84
C LEU A 240 10.03 10.11 -13.00
N GLU A 241 8.85 10.64 -12.70
CA GLU A 241 7.86 11.07 -13.71
C GLU A 241 7.24 12.41 -13.33
N MET A 242 7.31 13.40 -14.21
CA MET A 242 6.52 14.62 -14.09
C MET A 242 5.15 14.39 -14.73
N GLN A 243 4.08 14.76 -14.03
CA GLN A 243 2.72 14.73 -14.51
C GLN A 243 2.10 16.12 -14.53
N PHE A 244 1.28 16.38 -15.55
CA PHE A 244 0.58 17.63 -15.77
C PHE A 244 -0.92 17.36 -15.86
N VAL A 245 -1.69 18.06 -15.02
CA VAL A 245 -3.16 18.03 -15.04
C VAL A 245 -3.65 18.96 -16.14
N LEU A 246 -4.38 18.41 -17.12
CA LEU A 246 -4.86 19.15 -18.30
C LEU A 246 -6.21 19.83 -18.07
N ASN A 247 -6.98 19.39 -17.09
CA ASN A 247 -8.29 19.96 -16.74
C ASN A 247 -8.41 20.28 -15.23
N PRO A 248 -7.51 21.13 -14.69
CA PRO A 248 -7.45 21.35 -13.25
C PRO A 248 -8.73 22.01 -12.73
N LYS A 249 -9.26 21.45 -11.65
CA LYS A 249 -10.35 22.06 -10.87
C LYS A 249 -9.75 22.71 -9.64
N TYR A 250 -10.37 23.78 -9.17
CA TYR A 250 -9.85 24.55 -8.04
C TYR A 250 -10.90 24.78 -6.97
N VAL A 251 -10.45 24.82 -5.72
CA VAL A 251 -11.25 25.22 -4.56
C VAL A 251 -10.54 26.34 -3.80
N ASP A 252 -11.34 27.22 -3.19
CA ASP A 252 -10.84 28.29 -2.34
C ASP A 252 -11.28 28.03 -0.90
N TYR A 253 -10.31 28.05 0.01
CA TYR A 253 -10.59 28.04 1.44
C TYR A 253 -9.80 29.17 2.09
N GLY A 254 -10.50 30.11 2.73
CA GLY A 254 -9.86 31.19 3.47
C GLY A 254 -8.88 32.02 2.63
N GLY A 255 -9.24 32.34 1.38
CA GLY A 255 -8.46 33.19 0.47
C GLY A 255 -7.26 32.48 -0.17
N GLU A 256 -7.15 31.17 0.00
CA GLU A 256 -6.07 30.36 -0.54
C GLU A 256 -6.64 29.35 -1.53
N LYS A 257 -6.10 29.38 -2.76
CA LYS A 257 -6.58 28.58 -3.88
C LYS A 257 -5.75 27.31 -4.05
N PHE A 258 -6.43 26.17 -4.04
CA PHE A 258 -5.85 24.84 -4.20
C PHE A 258 -6.37 24.19 -5.47
N ILE A 259 -5.52 23.41 -6.17
CA ILE A 259 -6.03 22.42 -7.11
C ILE A 259 -6.76 21.32 -6.32
N ASP A 260 -7.93 20.93 -6.80
CA ASP A 260 -8.75 19.89 -6.18
C ASP A 260 -8.41 18.53 -6.78
N ASP A 261 -7.40 17.89 -6.19
CA ASP A 261 -6.90 16.58 -6.59
C ASP A 261 -7.85 15.42 -6.23
N SER A 262 -8.93 15.69 -5.49
CA SER A 262 -9.97 14.69 -5.21
C SER A 262 -10.84 14.37 -6.41
N LYS A 263 -10.76 15.17 -7.48
CA LYS A 263 -11.60 15.02 -8.67
C LYS A 263 -10.89 14.19 -9.72
N ALA A 264 -11.69 13.44 -10.49
CA ALA A 264 -11.22 12.81 -11.72
C ALA A 264 -10.64 13.87 -12.66
N GLN A 265 -9.39 13.68 -13.06
CA GLN A 265 -8.61 14.61 -13.86
C GLN A 265 -7.90 13.87 -14.99
N LEU A 266 -7.78 14.53 -16.13
CA LEU A 266 -6.96 14.12 -17.26
C LEU A 266 -5.52 14.56 -17.00
N ARG A 267 -4.59 13.61 -17.03
CA ARG A 267 -3.16 13.83 -16.79
C ARG A 267 -2.34 13.34 -17.96
N ILE A 268 -1.26 14.04 -18.26
CA ILE A 268 -0.18 13.54 -19.12
C ILE A 268 1.11 13.47 -18.31
N GLY A 269 1.92 12.45 -18.55
CA GLY A 269 3.17 12.23 -17.84
C GLY A 269 4.34 11.99 -18.78
N VAL A 270 5.50 12.49 -18.38
CA VAL A 270 6.79 12.20 -18.98
C VAL A 270 7.78 11.85 -17.88
N GLY A 271 8.49 10.75 -18.06
CA GLY A 271 9.38 10.25 -17.02
C GLY A 271 10.53 9.42 -17.55
N ILE A 272 11.42 9.10 -16.63
CA ILE A 272 12.54 8.19 -16.80
C ILE A 272 12.48 7.14 -15.71
N TYR A 273 13.15 6.01 -15.93
CA TYR A 273 13.33 5.00 -14.91
C TYR A 273 14.70 4.36 -15.05
N GLY A 274 15.27 3.98 -13.92
CA GLY A 274 16.49 3.17 -13.84
C GLY A 274 16.22 1.92 -12.99
N GLY A 275 16.92 0.83 -13.25
CA GLY A 275 16.72 -0.40 -12.50
C GLY A 275 17.86 -1.39 -12.60
N VAL A 276 17.84 -2.35 -11.69
CA VAL A 276 18.80 -3.46 -11.59
C VAL A 276 18.06 -4.78 -11.71
N LYS A 277 18.60 -5.69 -12.52
CA LYS A 277 18.07 -7.04 -12.70
C LYS A 277 18.36 -7.86 -11.44
N ILE A 278 17.31 -8.42 -10.85
CA ILE A 278 17.40 -9.28 -9.66
C ILE A 278 17.26 -10.76 -10.00
N GLY A 279 16.69 -11.08 -11.17
CA GLY A 279 16.51 -12.46 -11.59
C GLY A 279 16.24 -12.59 -13.08
N SER A 280 16.72 -13.69 -13.66
CA SER A 280 16.40 -14.06 -15.04
C SER A 280 16.38 -15.58 -15.19
N ARG A 281 15.40 -16.09 -15.92
CA ARG A 281 15.22 -17.54 -16.11
C ARG A 281 14.62 -17.90 -17.45
N ILE A 282 15.14 -18.96 -18.04
CA ILE A 282 14.53 -19.69 -19.14
C ILE A 282 13.52 -20.67 -18.54
N LYS A 283 12.33 -20.74 -19.12
CA LYS A 283 11.30 -21.69 -18.72
C LYS A 283 10.50 -22.14 -19.93
N TYR A 284 10.39 -23.44 -20.16
CA TYR A 284 9.49 -23.98 -21.17
C TYR A 284 8.80 -25.25 -20.67
N ARG A 285 7.62 -25.51 -21.23
CA ARG A 285 6.84 -26.73 -20.98
C ARG A 285 6.65 -27.46 -22.30
N TYR A 286 6.94 -28.75 -22.29
CA TYR A 286 6.85 -29.62 -23.45
C TYR A 286 6.21 -30.96 -23.07
N GLU A 287 5.79 -31.69 -24.10
CA GLU A 287 5.25 -33.04 -24.03
C GLU A 287 6.19 -33.97 -24.81
N ASP A 288 6.46 -35.14 -24.25
CA ASP A 288 7.19 -36.23 -24.90
C ASP A 288 6.45 -37.56 -24.73
N GLU A 289 6.98 -38.65 -25.30
CA GLU A 289 6.36 -39.99 -25.26
C GLU A 289 6.19 -40.54 -23.83
N VAL A 290 6.94 -40.02 -22.86
CA VAL A 290 6.96 -40.49 -21.47
C VAL A 290 6.02 -39.66 -20.58
N SER A 291 5.91 -38.36 -20.82
CA SER A 291 5.19 -37.42 -19.97
C SER A 291 4.60 -36.25 -20.76
N ASN A 292 3.31 -36.00 -20.54
CA ASN A 292 2.58 -34.88 -21.12
C ASN A 292 2.79 -33.54 -20.37
N ARG A 293 3.69 -33.45 -19.37
CA ARG A 293 3.85 -32.22 -18.56
C ARG A 293 5.28 -31.97 -18.09
N ASN A 294 6.26 -32.08 -18.98
CA ASN A 294 7.64 -31.77 -18.61
C ASN A 294 7.86 -30.27 -18.52
N ILE A 295 8.58 -29.82 -17.48
CA ILE A 295 8.87 -28.40 -17.25
C ILE A 295 10.38 -28.23 -17.07
N PHE A 296 10.99 -27.51 -17.98
CA PHE A 296 12.37 -27.06 -17.85
C PHE A 296 12.43 -25.68 -17.21
N LYS A 297 13.42 -25.47 -16.32
CA LYS A 297 13.74 -24.18 -15.72
C LYS A 297 15.26 -24.07 -15.59
N GLN A 298 15.83 -22.97 -16.06
CA GLN A 298 17.25 -22.67 -15.91
C GLN A 298 17.44 -21.18 -15.63
N ARG A 299 18.37 -20.83 -14.75
CA ARG A 299 18.77 -19.43 -14.55
C ARG A 299 19.58 -18.97 -15.76
N VAL A 300 19.34 -17.75 -16.21
CA VAL A 300 20.13 -17.14 -17.28
C VAL A 300 21.41 -16.59 -16.66
N GLU A 301 22.56 -17.06 -17.13
CA GLU A 301 23.87 -16.67 -16.59
C GLU A 301 24.48 -15.51 -17.38
N ASN A 302 24.38 -15.55 -18.71
CA ASN A 302 24.94 -14.57 -19.63
C ASN A 302 23.87 -14.12 -20.65
N GLY A 303 24.15 -13.07 -21.44
CA GLY A 303 23.29 -12.65 -22.55
C GLY A 303 22.26 -11.56 -22.20
N MET A 304 22.06 -11.24 -20.92
CA MET A 304 21.12 -10.20 -20.50
C MET A 304 21.82 -9.09 -19.72
N ASN A 305 21.49 -7.84 -19.99
CA ASN A 305 22.02 -6.71 -19.23
C ASN A 305 21.56 -6.77 -17.77
N ASN A 306 22.43 -6.32 -16.85
CA ASN A 306 22.13 -6.25 -15.42
C ASN A 306 21.47 -4.93 -15.03
N PHE A 307 21.59 -3.92 -15.90
CA PHE A 307 21.03 -2.60 -15.70
C PHE A 307 19.96 -2.34 -16.75
N LEU A 308 18.97 -1.56 -16.34
CA LEU A 308 17.88 -1.10 -17.17
C LEU A 308 17.78 0.41 -17.02
N PHE A 309 17.72 1.13 -18.13
CA PHE A 309 17.36 2.54 -18.16
C PHE A 309 16.38 2.79 -19.29
N GLY A 310 15.40 3.66 -19.07
CA GLY A 310 14.39 3.94 -20.09
C GLY A 310 13.56 5.19 -19.81
N THR A 311 12.69 5.48 -20.76
CA THR A 311 11.77 6.62 -20.73
C THR A 311 10.33 6.14 -20.72
N LYS A 312 9.45 6.92 -20.10
CA LYS A 312 8.03 6.65 -20.00
C LYS A 312 7.23 7.86 -20.45
N LEU A 313 6.20 7.61 -21.24
CA LEU A 313 5.11 8.54 -21.49
C LEU A 313 3.82 7.95 -20.94
N SER A 314 2.95 8.79 -20.39
CA SER A 314 1.64 8.36 -19.90
C SER A 314 0.55 9.38 -20.21
N ILE A 315 -0.67 8.87 -20.39
CA ILE A 315 -1.89 9.65 -20.40
C ILE A 315 -2.93 8.91 -19.58
N GLY A 316 -3.56 9.60 -18.64
CA GLY A 316 -4.48 8.96 -17.71
C GLY A 316 -5.65 9.83 -17.34
N TYR A 317 -6.70 9.17 -16.88
CA TYR A 317 -7.89 9.81 -16.36
C TYR A 317 -8.26 9.17 -15.02
N ALA A 318 -8.40 10.01 -13.99
CA ALA A 318 -8.59 9.57 -12.61
C ALA A 318 -7.46 8.61 -12.18
N GLY A 319 -7.78 7.40 -11.72
CA GLY A 319 -6.80 6.41 -11.25
C GLY A 319 -6.24 5.48 -12.33
N ILE A 320 -6.61 5.65 -13.61
CA ILE A 320 -6.21 4.74 -14.70
C ILE A 320 -5.39 5.50 -15.74
N SER A 321 -4.25 4.96 -16.14
CA SER A 321 -3.36 5.57 -17.14
C SER A 321 -2.95 4.56 -18.21
N LEU A 322 -2.97 4.97 -19.47
CA LEU A 322 -2.23 4.30 -20.54
C LEU A 322 -0.78 4.78 -20.51
N TYR A 323 0.18 3.87 -20.66
CA TYR A 323 1.59 4.21 -20.73
C TYR A 323 2.28 3.59 -21.96
N VAL A 324 3.36 4.25 -22.36
CA VAL A 324 4.38 3.72 -23.25
C VAL A 324 5.71 3.78 -22.52
N LYS A 325 6.38 2.64 -22.34
CA LYS A 325 7.73 2.55 -21.76
C LYS A 325 8.71 2.10 -22.85
N LYS A 326 9.80 2.83 -23.02
CA LYS A 326 10.86 2.51 -23.96
C LYS A 326 12.16 2.29 -23.19
N ASP A 327 12.66 1.06 -23.23
CA ASP A 327 13.96 0.73 -22.67
C ASP A 327 15.03 1.29 -23.64
N LEU A 328 15.89 2.18 -23.10
CA LEU A 328 17.02 2.78 -23.81
C LEU A 328 18.28 1.93 -23.67
N THR A 329 18.42 1.23 -22.54
CA THR A 329 19.37 0.13 -22.40
C THR A 329 18.79 -1.12 -23.06
N SER A 330 19.57 -1.78 -23.90
CA SER A 330 19.20 -3.06 -24.48
C SER A 330 18.95 -4.10 -23.39
N VAL A 331 17.91 -4.93 -23.55
CA VAL A 331 17.60 -6.07 -22.67
C VAL A 331 18.71 -7.11 -22.74
N PHE A 332 19.20 -7.34 -23.96
CA PHE A 332 20.23 -8.30 -24.29
C PHE A 332 21.59 -7.59 -24.45
N ASN A 333 22.67 -8.19 -23.94
CA ASN A 333 24.03 -7.69 -24.11
C ASN A 333 24.72 -8.35 -25.33
N ASP A 334 26.05 -8.26 -25.43
CA ASP A 334 26.80 -8.82 -26.56
C ASP A 334 26.94 -10.34 -26.51
N ASP A 335 26.70 -10.95 -25.35
CA ASP A 335 26.66 -12.40 -25.17
C ASP A 335 25.32 -13.02 -25.62
N ALA A 336 24.44 -12.23 -26.23
CA ALA A 336 23.18 -12.70 -26.79
C ALA A 336 23.13 -12.55 -28.31
N ILE A 337 22.83 -13.66 -28.97
CA ILE A 337 22.63 -13.74 -30.43
C ILE A 337 21.17 -13.40 -30.72
N MET A 338 20.86 -12.11 -30.70
CA MET A 338 19.53 -11.52 -30.90
C MET A 338 19.67 -10.24 -31.73
N ASN A 339 18.81 -10.03 -32.72
CA ASN A 339 18.79 -8.85 -33.58
C ASN A 339 18.05 -7.68 -32.90
N ASN A 340 16.90 -7.96 -32.28
CA ASN A 340 16.09 -6.96 -31.59
C ASN A 340 16.41 -6.98 -30.10
N LYS A 341 17.17 -5.98 -29.64
CA LYS A 341 17.65 -5.95 -28.26
C LYS A 341 16.91 -4.95 -27.36
N ASN A 342 16.16 -4.00 -27.90
CA ASN A 342 15.54 -2.94 -27.12
C ASN A 342 14.05 -3.20 -26.89
N SER A 343 13.59 -3.16 -25.65
CA SER A 343 12.18 -3.37 -25.32
C SER A 343 11.36 -2.08 -25.47
N LEU A 344 10.14 -2.25 -25.98
CA LEU A 344 9.10 -1.23 -26.02
C LEU A 344 7.83 -1.86 -25.44
N GLN A 345 7.14 -1.13 -24.59
CA GLN A 345 5.94 -1.60 -23.89
C GLN A 345 4.80 -0.61 -24.06
N ILE A 346 3.59 -1.16 -24.16
CA ILE A 346 2.35 -0.41 -24.14
C ILE A 346 1.42 -1.11 -23.15
N GLY A 347 0.90 -0.37 -22.18
CA GLY A 347 0.11 -0.97 -21.11
C GLY A 347 -0.72 0.01 -20.32
N ILE A 348 -1.40 -0.51 -19.31
CA ILE A 348 -2.25 0.24 -18.40
C ILE A 348 -1.64 0.21 -17.01
N GLU A 349 -1.67 1.35 -16.34
CA GLU A 349 -1.34 1.53 -14.93
C GLU A 349 -2.58 1.94 -14.16
N ILE A 350 -2.68 1.45 -12.93
CA ILE A 350 -3.72 1.78 -11.99
C ILE A 350 -3.03 2.29 -10.71
N PHE A 351 -3.41 3.49 -10.27
CA PHE A 351 -2.93 4.11 -9.04
C PHE A 351 -4.10 4.44 -8.13
N ASN A 352 -4.01 4.09 -6.85
CA ASN A 352 -4.95 4.49 -5.79
C ASN A 352 -6.42 4.48 -6.27
N LEU A 353 -6.97 3.29 -6.57
CA LEU A 353 -8.40 3.11 -6.86
C LEU A 353 -9.22 3.58 -5.64
N THR A 354 -9.69 4.81 -5.69
CA THR A 354 -10.70 5.33 -4.78
C THR A 354 -12.03 5.09 -5.49
N PHE A 355 -12.73 4.03 -5.10
CA PHE A 355 -14.10 3.76 -5.53
C PHE A 355 -15.10 4.58 -4.72
#